data_AF-A2QWK2-F1
#
_entry.id   AF-A2QWK2-F1
#
_cell.length_a   1.000
_cell.length_b   1.000
_cell.length_c   1.000
_cell.angle_alpha   90.00
_cell.angle_beta   90.00
_cell.angle_gamma   90.00
#
_symmetry.space_group_name_H-M   'P 1'
#
loop_
_entity.id
_entity.type
_entity.pdbx_description
1 polymer ?
#
loop_
_entity_poly.entity_id
_entity_poly.type
_entity_poly.pdbx_seq_one_letter_code
_entity_poly.pdbx_strand_id
1 'polypeptide(L)'
;MLWEKPGGGEPAQTTWDLKEPLTVKWSHVSGEENKAFCIYLTNRVDYPPVTELVLRYAVMGRDEITIPPPGPMEIPIKCVMPALSDFCNYRLWASACGDPETIYAETELFCIDIRHNGDL
;
A
#
# COMPACT_ATOMS: atom_id res chain seq x y z
N MET A 1 -6.65 8.86 41.86
CA MET A 1 -7.12 8.49 40.51
C MET A 1 -5.89 8.44 39.62
N LEU A 2 -5.37 7.24 39.41
CA LEU A 2 -4.21 6.99 38.55
C LEU A 2 -4.77 6.71 37.16
N TRP A 3 -4.35 7.50 36.18
CA TRP A 3 -4.63 7.24 34.78
C TRP A 3 -3.83 5.99 34.38
N GLU A 4 -4.51 4.87 34.17
CA GLU A 4 -3.91 3.71 33.54
C GLU A 4 -3.68 4.05 32.05
N LYS A 5 -2.41 4.06 31.64
CA LYS A 5 -2.07 4.10 30.21
C LYS A 5 -2.69 2.86 29.55
N PRO A 6 -3.46 2.99 28.46
CA PRO A 6 -3.79 1.82 27.66
C PRO A 6 -2.48 1.21 27.18
N GLY A 7 -2.33 -0.09 27.38
CA GLY A 7 -1.12 -0.85 27.09
C GLY A 7 -0.56 -0.54 25.70
N GLY A 8 0.76 -0.40 25.64
CA GLY A 8 1.49 -0.37 24.39
C GLY A 8 1.30 -1.70 23.66
N GLY A 9 0.39 -1.71 22.70
CA GLY A 9 0.54 -2.51 21.50
C GLY A 9 1.18 -1.60 20.47
N GLU A 10 2.34 -2.01 19.93
CA GLU A 10 2.79 -1.46 18.64
C GLU A 10 1.60 -1.53 17.67
N PRO A 11 1.37 -0.50 16.82
CA PRO A 11 0.33 -0.60 15.80
C PRO A 11 0.57 -1.89 15.03
N ALA A 12 -0.44 -2.74 14.92
CA ALA A 12 -0.35 -4.00 14.19
C ALA A 12 0.13 -3.66 12.77
N GLN A 13 1.42 -3.88 12.53
CA GLN A 13 2.07 -3.43 11.31
C GLN A 13 1.50 -4.29 10.18
N THR A 14 0.62 -3.69 9.38
CA THR A 14 -0.06 -4.43 8.31
C THR A 14 1.01 -4.93 7.36
N THR A 15 0.98 -6.23 7.06
CA THR A 15 1.90 -6.86 6.11
C THR A 15 1.08 -7.40 4.95
N TRP A 16 1.46 -7.05 3.73
CA TRP A 16 0.81 -7.54 2.52
C TRP A 16 1.66 -8.62 1.84
N ASP A 17 1.11 -9.82 1.72
CA ASP A 17 1.60 -10.85 0.80
C ASP A 17 1.06 -10.55 -0.61
N LEU A 18 1.96 -10.30 -1.56
CA LEU A 18 1.60 -9.95 -2.95
C LEU A 18 0.88 -11.08 -3.70
N LYS A 19 0.90 -12.31 -3.18
CA LYS A 19 0.14 -13.44 -3.73
C LYS A 19 -1.32 -13.44 -3.28
N GLU A 20 -1.65 -12.67 -2.26
CA GLU A 20 -3.00 -12.57 -1.69
C GLU A 20 -3.64 -11.20 -2.01
N PRO A 21 -4.97 -11.15 -2.18
CA PRO A 21 -5.67 -9.88 -2.33
C PRO A 21 -5.56 -9.05 -1.04
N LEU A 22 -5.42 -7.73 -1.19
CA LEU A 22 -5.40 -6.79 -0.09
C LEU A 22 -6.65 -5.91 -0.12
N THR A 23 -7.39 -5.91 0.98
CA THR A 23 -8.51 -4.98 1.16
C THR A 23 -8.06 -3.79 2.00
N VAL A 24 -8.18 -2.59 1.44
CA VAL A 24 -7.84 -1.34 2.11
C VAL A 24 -9.07 -0.47 2.28
N LYS A 25 -9.06 0.32 3.36
CA LYS A 25 -10.08 1.33 3.64
C LYS A 25 -9.46 2.70 3.52
N TRP A 26 -10.22 3.63 2.96
CA TRP A 26 -9.85 5.05 2.92
C TRP A 26 -11.11 5.91 2.97
N SER A 27 -10.92 7.19 3.26
CA SER A 27 -11.97 8.19 3.09
C SER A 27 -11.89 8.77 1.68
N HIS A 28 -13.04 8.84 1.01
CA HIS A 28 -13.12 9.43 -0.33
C HIS A 28 -13.13 10.97 -0.26
N VAL A 29 -12.65 11.64 -1.32
CA VAL A 29 -12.79 13.09 -1.47
C VAL A 29 -14.22 13.41 -1.91
N SER A 30 -14.93 14.22 -1.12
CA SER A 30 -16.30 14.64 -1.43
C SER A 30 -16.34 15.38 -2.78
N GLY A 31 -17.30 15.00 -3.64
CA GLY A 31 -17.45 15.56 -5.00
C GLY A 31 -16.77 14.77 -6.13
N GLU A 32 -16.06 13.68 -5.82
CA GLU A 32 -15.39 12.82 -6.82
C GLU A 32 -15.95 11.39 -6.88
N GLU A 33 -17.10 11.14 -6.27
CA GLU A 33 -17.68 9.81 -6.01
C GLU A 33 -17.82 8.89 -7.25
N ASN A 34 -17.88 9.46 -8.45
CA ASN A 34 -18.01 8.73 -9.72
C ASN A 34 -16.74 8.72 -10.59
N LYS A 35 -15.62 9.29 -10.10
CA LYS A 35 -14.36 9.30 -10.87
C LYS A 35 -13.67 7.94 -10.77
N ALA A 36 -13.11 7.52 -11.89
CA ALA A 36 -12.21 6.38 -11.96
C ALA A 36 -10.78 6.82 -11.64
N PHE A 37 -10.08 6.04 -10.84
CA PHE A 37 -8.67 6.24 -10.51
C PHE A 37 -7.90 4.92 -10.63
N CYS A 38 -6.59 5.02 -10.48
CA CYS A 38 -5.67 3.91 -10.47
C CYS A 38 -4.98 3.83 -9.11
N ILE A 39 -4.74 2.62 -8.63
CA ILE A 39 -3.97 2.39 -7.40
C ILE A 39 -2.52 2.11 -7.74
N TYR A 40 -1.63 2.89 -7.16
CA TYR A 40 -0.19 2.69 -7.25
C TYR A 40 0.39 2.28 -5.90
N LEU A 41 1.23 1.27 -5.89
CA LEU A 41 2.12 0.93 -4.80
C LEU A 41 3.35 1.85 -4.84
N THR A 42 3.72 2.43 -3.70
CA THR A 42 4.93 3.26 -3.64
C THR A 42 5.64 3.20 -2.29
N ASN A 43 6.96 3.43 -2.31
CA ASN A 43 7.80 3.49 -1.12
C ASN A 43 8.79 4.67 -1.16
N ARG A 44 8.42 5.82 -1.76
CA ARG A 44 9.25 7.03 -2.08
C ARG A 44 10.32 7.51 -1.09
N VAL A 45 10.37 6.94 0.09
CA VAL A 45 11.43 7.05 1.09
C VAL A 45 12.71 6.32 0.66
N ASP A 46 12.61 5.19 -0.04
CA ASP A 46 13.77 4.34 -0.40
C ASP A 46 14.27 4.60 -1.84
N TYR A 47 15.56 4.38 -2.07
CA TYR A 47 16.19 4.47 -3.40
C TYR A 47 16.70 3.10 -3.88
N PRO A 48 16.28 2.63 -5.09
CA PRO A 48 15.39 3.31 -6.03
C PRO A 48 13.93 3.32 -5.55
N PRO A 49 13.16 4.38 -5.87
CA PRO A 49 11.75 4.46 -5.47
C PRO A 49 10.91 3.49 -6.30
N VAL A 50 9.97 2.83 -5.63
CA VAL A 50 8.92 2.00 -6.24
C VAL A 50 7.72 2.90 -6.55
N THR A 51 7.18 2.77 -7.76
CA THR A 51 5.87 3.33 -8.15
C THR A 51 5.26 2.39 -9.17
N GLU A 52 4.52 1.40 -8.67
CA GLU A 52 3.96 0.31 -9.48
C GLU A 52 2.44 0.37 -9.52
N LEU A 53 1.85 0.18 -10.69
CA LEU A 53 0.40 0.16 -10.84
C LEU A 53 -0.15 -1.21 -10.42
N VAL A 54 -0.99 -1.25 -9.39
CA VAL A 54 -1.55 -2.50 -8.85
C VAL A 54 -3.05 -2.68 -9.13
N LEU A 55 -3.78 -1.61 -9.43
CA LEU A 55 -5.18 -1.70 -9.83
C LEU A 55 -5.57 -0.55 -10.76
N ARG A 56 -6.33 -0.87 -11.82
CA ARG A 56 -6.90 0.12 -12.75
C ARG A 56 -8.40 0.31 -12.52
N TYR A 57 -8.89 1.51 -12.80
CA TYR A 57 -10.31 1.85 -12.88
C TYR A 57 -11.10 1.56 -11.60
N ALA A 58 -10.49 1.82 -10.45
CA ALA A 58 -11.16 1.80 -9.16
C ALA A 58 -12.07 3.04 -9.03
N VAL A 59 -13.18 2.92 -8.27
CA VAL A 59 -14.23 3.95 -8.17
C VAL A 59 -14.22 4.60 -6.79
N MET A 60 -14.23 5.95 -6.74
CA MET A 60 -13.91 6.72 -5.52
C MET A 60 -15.01 6.69 -4.47
N GLY A 61 -16.27 6.52 -4.87
CA GLY A 61 -17.38 6.39 -3.94
C GLY A 61 -17.41 5.10 -3.11
N ARG A 62 -16.30 4.34 -3.05
CA ARG A 62 -16.16 3.15 -2.18
C ARG A 62 -15.16 3.46 -1.07
N ASP A 63 -15.61 3.31 0.16
CA ASP A 63 -14.77 3.45 1.36
C ASP A 63 -13.82 2.25 1.58
N GLU A 64 -14.00 1.21 0.78
CA GLU A 64 -13.20 -0.02 0.82
C GLU A 64 -12.98 -0.56 -0.60
N ILE A 65 -11.73 -0.93 -0.90
CA ILE A 65 -11.35 -1.55 -2.17
C ILE A 65 -10.47 -2.77 -1.92
N THR A 66 -10.81 -3.84 -2.63
CA THR A 66 -9.98 -5.04 -2.71
C THR A 66 -9.09 -4.96 -3.95
N ILE A 67 -7.79 -4.93 -3.70
CA ILE A 67 -6.73 -4.99 -4.69
C ILE A 67 -6.43 -6.47 -4.92
N PRO A 68 -6.59 -7.00 -6.15
CA PRO A 68 -6.21 -8.36 -6.45
C PRO A 68 -4.68 -8.51 -6.34
N PRO A 69 -4.16 -9.74 -6.27
CA PRO A 69 -2.73 -9.99 -6.42
C PRO A 69 -2.21 -9.28 -7.69
N PRO A 70 -1.26 -8.34 -7.58
CA PRO A 70 -0.85 -7.46 -8.69
C PRO A 70 -0.05 -8.18 -9.79
N GLY A 71 0.20 -9.48 -9.63
CA GLY A 71 1.10 -10.23 -10.50
C GLY A 71 2.57 -9.93 -10.18
N PRO A 72 3.51 -10.28 -11.08
CA PRO A 72 4.92 -10.03 -10.86
C PRO A 72 5.18 -8.52 -10.79
N MET A 73 5.77 -8.07 -9.68
CA MET A 73 6.18 -6.69 -9.47
C MET A 73 7.70 -6.60 -9.29
N GLU A 74 8.30 -5.58 -9.90
CA GLU A 74 9.72 -5.28 -9.75
C GLU A 74 9.96 -4.52 -8.44
N ILE A 75 10.06 -5.26 -7.33
CA ILE A 75 10.45 -4.68 -6.05
C ILE A 75 11.98 -4.79 -5.91
N PRO A 76 12.71 -3.67 -5.73
CA PRO A 76 14.15 -3.67 -5.64
C PRO A 76 14.69 -4.63 -4.58
N ILE A 77 15.65 -5.48 -4.96
CA ILE A 77 16.25 -6.53 -4.09
C ILE A 77 16.95 -5.98 -2.84
N LYS A 78 17.28 -4.67 -2.81
CA LYS A 78 17.76 -4.03 -1.57
C LYS A 78 16.70 -4.03 -0.45
N CYS A 79 15.43 -4.25 -0.78
CA CYS A 79 14.34 -4.52 0.14
C CYS A 79 14.22 -6.01 0.57
N VAL A 80 15.07 -6.90 0.05
CA VAL A 80 14.95 -8.37 0.16
C VAL A 80 16.04 -8.98 1.07
N MET A 81 16.97 -8.18 1.60
CA MET A 81 18.02 -8.72 2.50
C MET A 81 17.54 -8.90 3.95
N PRO A 82 17.83 -10.04 4.61
CA PRO A 82 17.08 -10.51 5.78
C PRO A 82 17.47 -9.88 7.12
N ALA A 83 18.40 -8.92 7.12
CA ALA A 83 18.95 -8.34 8.34
C ALA A 83 18.21 -7.08 8.82
N LEU A 84 17.20 -6.60 8.07
CA LEU A 84 16.40 -5.44 8.43
C LEU A 84 14.92 -5.81 8.28
N SER A 85 14.29 -6.12 9.40
CA SER A 85 12.86 -6.33 9.58
C SER A 85 11.98 -5.11 9.24
N ASP A 86 12.52 -4.07 8.61
CA ASP A 86 11.98 -2.71 8.67
C ASP A 86 11.61 -2.13 7.29
N PHE A 87 11.27 -2.95 6.29
CA PHE A 87 10.77 -2.46 4.98
C PHE A 87 9.29 -2.11 5.03
N CYS A 88 8.93 -1.29 6.01
CA CYS A 88 7.56 -0.90 6.33
C CYS A 88 7.29 0.54 5.93
N ASN A 89 7.66 0.86 4.69
CA ASN A 89 7.54 2.18 4.09
C ASN A 89 6.67 2.17 2.83
N TYR A 90 5.91 1.09 2.59
CA TYR A 90 5.01 1.01 1.44
C TYR A 90 3.67 1.65 1.77
N ARG A 91 3.07 2.29 0.77
CA ARG A 91 1.71 2.80 0.81
C ARG A 91 1.06 2.69 -0.55
N LEU A 92 -0.26 2.77 -0.56
CA LEU A 92 -1.04 2.78 -1.79
C LEU A 92 -1.58 4.18 -2.02
N TRP A 93 -1.47 4.64 -3.26
CA TRP A 93 -2.01 5.91 -3.71
C TRP A 93 -3.15 5.68 -4.68
N ALA A 94 -4.31 6.26 -4.37
CA ALA A 94 -5.38 6.44 -5.33
C ALA A 94 -5.08 7.70 -6.14
N SER A 95 -4.63 7.52 -7.38
CA SER A 95 -4.18 8.62 -8.24
C SER A 95 -4.85 8.61 -9.61
N ALA A 96 -4.71 9.70 -10.36
CA ALA A 96 -5.12 9.73 -11.75
C ALA A 96 -4.44 8.61 -12.57
N CYS A 97 -5.22 7.94 -13.42
CA CYS A 97 -4.66 6.90 -14.28
C CYS A 97 -3.67 7.51 -15.28
N GLY A 98 -2.43 7.01 -15.30
CA GLY A 98 -1.33 7.56 -16.09
C GLY A 98 -0.55 8.71 -15.42
N ASP A 99 -1.00 9.20 -14.27
CA ASP A 99 -0.31 10.25 -13.51
C ASP A 99 -0.34 9.91 -12.00
N PRO A 100 0.64 9.13 -11.49
CA PRO A 100 0.66 8.70 -10.11
C PRO A 100 0.85 9.85 -9.10
N GLU A 101 1.30 11.03 -9.54
CA GLU A 101 1.54 12.21 -8.70
C GLU A 101 0.27 12.96 -8.33
N THR A 102 -0.80 12.81 -9.11
CA THR A 102 -2.11 13.40 -8.81
C THR A 102 -2.83 12.50 -7.80
N ILE A 103 -2.48 12.64 -6.52
CA ILE A 103 -2.98 11.81 -5.41
C ILE A 103 -4.31 12.34 -4.88
N TYR A 104 -5.32 11.47 -4.85
CA TYR A 104 -6.64 11.75 -4.28
C TYR A 104 -6.79 11.17 -2.86
N ALA A 105 -6.21 10.00 -2.60
CA ALA A 105 -6.18 9.36 -1.28
C ALA A 105 -4.94 8.49 -1.12
N GLU A 106 -4.51 8.26 0.12
CA GLU A 106 -3.41 7.34 0.44
C GLU A 106 -3.69 6.50 1.68
N THR A 107 -3.07 5.32 1.74
CA THR A 107 -3.12 4.45 2.93
C THR A 107 -2.03 4.83 3.94
N GLU A 108 -2.17 4.32 5.16
CA GLU A 108 -1.04 4.25 6.10
C GLU A 108 0.09 3.36 5.54
N LEU A 109 1.26 3.46 6.18
CA LEU A 109 2.41 2.64 5.82
C LEU A 109 2.18 1.17 6.19
N PHE A 110 2.61 0.27 5.32
CA PHE A 110 2.59 -1.17 5.52
C PHE A 110 3.89 -1.81 5.04
N CYS A 111 4.11 -3.06 5.43
CA CYS A 111 5.24 -3.87 4.98
C CYS A 111 4.79 -4.83 3.88
N ILE A 112 5.71 -5.25 3.01
CA ILE A 112 5.45 -6.30 2.03
C ILE A 112 6.19 -7.57 2.45
N ASP A 113 5.50 -8.70 2.49
CA ASP A 113 6.15 -10.00 2.69
C ASP A 113 6.73 -10.51 1.37
N ILE A 114 8.06 -10.48 1.27
CA ILE A 114 8.81 -10.89 0.07
C ILE A 114 9.46 -12.27 0.24
N ARG A 115 9.18 -12.99 1.35
CA ARG A 115 9.86 -14.26 1.70
C ARG A 115 9.66 -15.38 0.67
N HIS A 116 8.78 -15.20 -0.32
CA HIS A 116 8.44 -16.21 -1.33
C HIS A 116 8.65 -15.78 -2.79
N ASN A 117 9.42 -14.72 -3.06
CA ASN A 117 9.81 -14.33 -4.43
C ASN A 117 10.97 -15.18 -5.01
N GLY A 118 11.36 -16.27 -4.34
CA GLY A 118 12.43 -17.16 -4.77
C GLY A 118 12.07 -18.20 -5.84
N ASP A 119 10.80 -18.25 -6.28
CA ASP A 119 10.32 -19.22 -7.29
C ASP A 119 10.05 -18.55 -8.66
N LEU A 120 11.02 -17.77 -9.17
CA LEU A 120 11.04 -17.28 -10.56
C LEU A 120 12.08 -18.04 -11.39
#